data_AF-A0A3A0FGY3-F1
#
_entry.id   AF-A0A3A0FGY3-F1
#
_cell.length_a   1.000
_cell.length_b   1.000
_cell.length_c   1.000
_cell.angle_alpha   90.00
_cell.angle_beta   90.00
_cell.angle_gamma   90.00
#
_symmetry.space_group_name_H-M   'P 1'
#
loop_
_entity.id
_entity.type
_entity.pdbx_description
1 polymer ?
#
loop_
_entity_poly.entity_id
_entity_poly.type
_entity_poly.pdbx_seq_one_letter_code
_entity_poly.pdbx_strand_id
1 'polypeptide(L)'
;MVATAGRSAFERRPSRNLEEENHMARMRPLGKDEVPEAIREMLEAGERWLGEPPLSTGIQARCPEILEASRALGAAPGKSGLLDAQLRTLVCLRAAEMVGCPF
;
A
#
# COMPACT_ATOMS: atom_id res chain seq x y z
N MET A 1 2.41 -14.94 -46.20
CA MET A 1 3.48 -14.35 -45.37
C MET A 1 2.92 -13.10 -44.69
N VAL A 2 3.38 -12.87 -43.45
CA VAL A 2 3.24 -11.66 -42.61
C VAL A 2 2.16 -11.69 -41.52
N ALA A 3 2.69 -11.96 -40.32
CA ALA A 3 2.42 -11.38 -38.99
C ALA A 3 1.07 -11.64 -38.30
N THR A 4 1.07 -12.70 -37.49
CA THR A 4 0.26 -12.84 -36.27
C THR A 4 0.58 -11.72 -35.28
N ALA A 5 -0.39 -10.84 -35.03
CA ALA A 5 -0.35 -9.88 -33.94
C ALA A 5 -0.37 -10.63 -32.60
N GLY A 6 0.78 -10.66 -31.91
CA GLY A 6 0.88 -11.10 -30.52
C GLY A 6 0.06 -10.17 -29.64
N ARG A 7 -1.07 -10.66 -29.13
CA ARG A 7 -1.81 -10.00 -28.06
C ARG A 7 -1.02 -10.23 -26.77
N SER A 8 -0.48 -9.17 -26.19
CA SER A 8 0.19 -9.22 -24.89
C SER A 8 -0.79 -9.75 -23.85
N ALA A 9 -0.41 -10.82 -23.17
CA ALA A 9 -1.08 -11.34 -21.98
C ALA A 9 -0.93 -10.34 -20.82
N PHE A 10 -1.67 -9.23 -20.89
CA PHE A 10 -2.08 -8.51 -19.70
C PHE A 10 -3.31 -9.25 -19.16
N GLU A 11 -3.07 -10.48 -18.68
CA GLU A 11 -4.08 -11.26 -18.01
C GLU A 11 -4.50 -10.47 -16.77
N ARG A 12 -5.78 -10.06 -16.76
CA ARG A 12 -6.44 -9.54 -15.56
C ARG A 12 -6.25 -10.59 -14.47
N ARG A 13 -5.44 -10.28 -13.46
CA ARG A 13 -5.37 -11.09 -12.23
C ARG A 13 -6.80 -11.30 -11.76
N PRO A 14 -7.25 -12.54 -11.52
CA PRO A 14 -8.59 -12.78 -10.99
C PRO A 14 -8.71 -12.05 -9.66
N SER A 15 -9.88 -11.43 -9.43
CA SER A 15 -10.24 -10.75 -8.19
C SER A 15 -9.95 -11.68 -7.02
N ARG A 16 -8.86 -11.38 -6.29
CA ARG A 16 -8.42 -12.18 -5.15
C ARG A 16 -9.44 -11.98 -4.04
N ASN A 17 -9.93 -13.06 -3.43
CA ASN A 17 -10.89 -12.99 -2.33
C ASN A 17 -10.27 -12.22 -1.16
N LEU A 18 -10.85 -11.06 -0.80
CA LEU A 18 -10.34 -10.15 0.24
C LEU A 18 -10.29 -10.80 1.63
N GLU A 19 -11.15 -11.79 1.89
CA GLU A 19 -11.17 -12.53 3.17
C GLU A 19 -9.96 -13.47 3.36
N GLU A 20 -9.37 -14.01 2.28
CA GLU A 20 -8.16 -14.84 2.34
C GLU A 20 -6.88 -14.00 2.42
N GLU A 21 -6.91 -12.71 2.05
CA GLU A 21 -5.72 -11.86 2.04
C GLU A 21 -5.29 -11.40 3.45
N ASN A 22 -6.20 -11.50 4.42
CA ASN A 22 -5.91 -11.42 5.86
C ASN A 22 -4.98 -12.56 6.34
N HIS A 23 -4.72 -13.58 5.49
CA HIS A 23 -3.88 -14.74 5.79
C HIS A 23 -2.38 -14.55 5.41
N MET A 24 -2.00 -13.48 4.68
CA MET A 24 -0.62 -13.29 4.21
C MET A 24 0.26 -12.46 5.14
N ALA A 25 -0.35 -11.66 6.03
CA ALA A 25 0.39 -10.95 7.06
C ALA A 25 0.67 -11.88 8.25
N ARG A 26 1.95 -12.03 8.62
CA ARG A 26 2.34 -12.82 9.83
C ARG A 26 1.74 -12.26 11.13
N MET A 27 1.33 -10.99 11.11
CA MET A 27 0.71 -10.30 12.24
C MET A 27 -0.68 -9.83 11.84
N ARG A 28 -1.68 -10.12 12.69
CA ARG A 28 -3.03 -9.57 12.53
C ARG A 28 -2.99 -8.04 12.64
N PRO A 29 -3.50 -7.30 11.64
CA PRO A 29 -3.69 -5.85 11.75
C PRO A 29 -4.68 -5.51 12.87
N LEU A 30 -4.40 -4.45 13.62
CA LEU A 30 -5.36 -3.90 14.58
C LEU A 30 -6.47 -3.15 13.83
N GLY A 31 -7.71 -3.36 14.27
CA GLY A 31 -8.88 -2.62 13.79
C GLY A 31 -8.99 -1.23 14.40
N LYS A 32 -9.90 -0.42 13.86
CA LYS A 32 -10.15 0.96 14.33
C LYS A 32 -10.54 1.03 15.81
N ASP A 33 -11.25 0.02 16.29
CA ASP A 33 -11.73 -0.05 17.68
C ASP A 33 -10.67 -0.53 18.67
N GLU A 34 -9.53 -0.99 18.17
CA GLU A 34 -8.43 -1.54 18.97
C GLU A 34 -7.26 -0.55 19.13
N VAL A 35 -7.35 0.64 18.52
CA VAL A 35 -6.26 1.62 18.50
C VAL A 35 -6.65 2.95 19.18
N PRO A 36 -5.67 3.73 19.66
CA PRO A 36 -5.90 5.09 20.13
C PRO A 36 -6.49 6.00 19.04
N GLU A 37 -7.22 7.03 19.46
CA GLU A 37 -7.95 7.93 18.56
C GLU A 37 -7.08 8.55 17.46
N ALA A 38 -5.87 8.97 17.79
CA ALA A 38 -4.93 9.54 16.82
C ALA A 38 -4.59 8.57 15.67
N ILE A 39 -4.57 7.26 15.93
CA ILE A 39 -4.31 6.23 14.91
C ILE A 39 -5.60 5.82 14.20
N ARG A 40 -6.75 5.90 14.88
CA ARG A 40 -8.08 5.69 14.28
C ARG A 40 -8.29 6.63 13.10
N GLU A 41 -8.04 7.93 13.29
CA GLU A 41 -8.16 8.93 12.23
C GLU A 41 -7.28 8.59 11.02
N MET A 42 -6.08 8.05 11.25
CA MET A 42 -5.18 7.64 10.19
C MET A 42 -5.69 6.41 9.42
N LEU A 43 -6.30 5.44 10.12
CA LEU A 43 -6.93 4.28 9.48
C LEU A 43 -8.12 4.70 8.63
N GLU A 44 -8.96 5.61 9.11
CA GLU A 44 -10.11 6.16 8.38
C GLU A 44 -9.70 7.01 7.19
N ALA A 45 -8.64 7.81 7.31
CA ALA A 45 -8.09 8.55 6.18
C ALA A 45 -7.55 7.60 5.09
N GLY A 46 -6.89 6.52 5.49
CA GLY A 46 -6.42 5.48 4.58
C GLY A 46 -7.57 4.75 3.89
N GLU A 47 -8.61 4.39 4.62
CA GLU A 47 -9.81 3.73 4.10
C GLU A 47 -10.56 4.60 3.10
N ARG A 48 -10.70 5.90 3.34
CA ARG A 48 -11.30 6.82 2.36
C ARG A 48 -10.54 6.84 1.02
N TRP A 49 -9.24 6.57 1.03
CA TRP A 49 -8.42 6.56 -0.16
C TRP A 49 -8.36 5.19 -0.84
N LEU A 50 -8.32 4.10 -0.07
CA LEU A 50 -8.14 2.72 -0.57
C LEU A 50 -9.43 1.91 -0.66
N GLY A 51 -10.53 2.38 -0.06
CA GLY A 51 -11.76 1.62 0.15
C GLY A 51 -11.73 0.72 1.41
N GLU A 52 -10.54 0.44 1.95
CA GLU A 52 -10.34 -0.40 3.14
C GLU A 52 -9.21 0.14 4.03
N PRO A 53 -9.23 -0.14 5.36
CA PRO A 53 -8.16 0.27 6.25
C PRO A 53 -6.81 -0.33 5.83
N PRO A 54 -5.74 0.48 5.70
CA PRO A 54 -4.44 -0.04 5.27
C PRO A 54 -3.87 -1.06 6.27
N LEU A 55 -3.61 -2.29 5.79
CA LEU A 55 -3.06 -3.39 6.61
C LEU A 55 -1.76 -2.99 7.32
N SER A 56 -0.89 -2.26 6.62
CA SER A 56 0.40 -1.80 7.16
C SER A 56 0.25 -0.79 8.30
N THR A 57 -0.81 0.03 8.30
CA THR A 57 -1.13 0.93 9.42
C THR A 57 -1.58 0.12 10.63
N GLY A 58 -2.52 -0.82 10.44
CA GLY A 58 -3.03 -1.65 11.53
C GLY A 58 -1.96 -2.54 12.17
N ILE A 59 -0.97 -3.00 11.39
CA ILE A 59 0.19 -3.75 11.92
C ILE A 59 1.12 -2.84 12.71
N GLN A 60 1.49 -1.67 12.17
CA GLN A 60 2.40 -0.73 12.82
C GLN A 60 1.76 -0.01 14.01
N ALA A 61 0.43 0.03 14.11
CA ALA A 61 -0.30 0.61 15.24
C ALA A 61 0.07 -0.01 16.60
N ARG A 62 0.67 -1.21 16.62
CA ARG A 62 1.23 -1.84 17.83
C ARG A 62 2.39 -1.04 18.44
N CYS A 63 3.09 -0.24 17.65
CA CYS A 63 4.14 0.68 18.09
C CYS A 63 3.93 2.03 17.38
N PRO A 64 3.18 2.95 18.01
CA PRO A 64 2.82 4.25 17.43
C PRO A 64 4.02 5.05 16.93
N GLU A 65 5.15 4.98 17.62
CA GLU A 65 6.38 5.70 17.28
C GLU A 65 6.98 5.20 15.95
N ILE A 66 6.91 3.89 15.70
CA ILE A 66 7.32 3.30 14.42
C ILE A 66 6.36 3.74 13.32
N LEU A 67 5.05 3.73 13.59
CA LEU A 67 4.05 4.18 12.62
C LEU A 67 4.27 5.64 12.23
N GLU A 68 4.51 6.53 13.20
CA GLU A 68 4.79 7.94 12.96
C GLU A 68 6.06 8.11 12.12
N ALA A 69 7.16 7.47 12.51
CA ALA A 69 8.42 7.52 11.77
C ALA A 69 8.27 7.01 10.32
N SER A 70 7.54 5.91 10.14
CA SER A 70 7.25 5.30 8.84
C SER A 70 6.48 6.26 7.93
N ARG A 71 5.51 7.00 8.48
CA ARG A 71 4.73 8.01 7.74
C ARG A 71 5.56 9.23 7.40
N ALA A 72 6.36 9.72 8.34
CA ALA A 72 7.28 10.82 8.09
C ALA A 72 8.28 10.48 6.98
N LEU A 73 8.81 9.26 6.98
CA LEU A 73 9.71 8.75 5.95
C LEU A 73 9.01 8.61 4.59
N GLY A 74 7.82 8.02 4.55
CA GLY A 74 7.04 7.87 3.32
C GLY A 74 6.64 9.20 2.67
N ALA A 75 6.44 10.25 3.48
CA ALA A 75 6.16 11.59 3.00
C ALA A 75 7.42 12.38 2.59
N ALA A 76 8.63 11.94 2.99
CA ALA A 76 9.87 12.67 2.76
C ALA A 76 10.20 12.91 1.26
N PRO A 77 10.02 11.94 0.34
CA PRO A 77 10.18 12.19 -1.09
C PRO A 77 9.25 13.30 -1.61
N GLY A 78 8.11 13.49 -0.94
CA GLY A 78 7.17 14.56 -1.22
C GLY A 78 7.74 15.96 -1.05
N LYS A 79 8.67 16.11 -0.09
CA LYS A 79 9.22 17.39 0.38
C LYS A 79 10.43 17.87 -0.42
N SER A 80 11.06 17.00 -1.21
CA SER A 80 12.28 17.36 -1.96
C SER A 80 12.02 18.28 -3.14
N GLY A 81 10.80 18.28 -3.69
CA GLY A 81 10.43 19.06 -4.88
C GLY A 81 11.11 18.61 -6.19
N LEU A 82 11.89 17.53 -6.16
CA LEU A 82 12.68 17.06 -7.31
C LEU A 82 11.87 16.26 -8.33
N LEU A 83 10.74 15.69 -7.90
CA LEU A 83 9.87 14.83 -8.70
C LEU A 83 8.43 15.29 -8.55
N ASP A 84 7.70 15.32 -9.67
CA ASP A 84 6.26 15.52 -9.64
C ASP A 84 5.54 14.35 -8.93
N ALA A 85 4.28 14.59 -8.54
CA ALA A 85 3.54 13.60 -7.77
C ALA A 85 3.32 12.27 -8.52
N GLN A 86 3.12 12.31 -9.83
CA GLN A 86 2.86 11.13 -10.64
C GLN A 86 4.12 10.29 -10.83
N LEU A 87 5.25 10.93 -11.13
CA LEU A 87 6.56 10.28 -11.24
C LEU A 87 6.99 9.64 -9.92
N ARG A 88 6.73 10.27 -8.77
CA ARG A 88 7.00 9.64 -7.47
C ARG A 88 6.25 8.33 -7.30
N THR A 89 4.96 8.29 -7.63
CA THR A 89 4.15 7.08 -7.57
C THR A 89 4.71 5.99 -8.50
N LEU A 90 5.10 6.34 -9.72
CA LEU A 90 5.70 5.39 -10.67
C LEU A 90 7.04 4.84 -10.19
N VAL A 91 7.89 5.68 -9.59
CA VAL A 91 9.17 5.24 -8.99
C VAL A 91 8.92 4.29 -7.82
N CYS A 92 7.96 4.59 -6.95
CA CYS A 92 7.58 3.71 -5.85
C CYS A 92 7.08 2.35 -6.36
N LEU A 93 6.20 2.34 -7.36
CA LEU A 93 5.73 1.12 -8.00
C LEU A 93 6.89 0.32 -8.60
N ARG A 94 7.80 0.99 -9.33
CA ARG A 94 8.93 0.31 -9.95
C ARG A 94 9.88 -0.29 -8.92
N ALA A 95 10.18 0.44 -7.85
CA ALA A 95 11.01 -0.05 -6.75
C ALA A 95 10.38 -1.27 -6.08
N ALA A 96 9.06 -1.25 -5.90
CA ALA A 96 8.30 -2.36 -5.34
C ALA A 96 8.35 -3.62 -6.20
N GLU A 97 8.15 -3.47 -7.51
CA GLU A 97 8.27 -4.56 -8.47
C GLU A 97 9.66 -5.20 -8.43
N MET A 98 10.72 -4.39 -8.34
CA MET A 98 12.10 -4.87 -8.28
C MET A 98 12.38 -5.76 -7.07
N VAL A 99 11.71 -5.50 -5.93
CA VAL A 99 11.85 -6.30 -4.71
C VAL A 99 10.79 -7.41 -4.58
N GLY A 100 9.91 -7.55 -5.58
CA GLY A 100 8.81 -8.53 -5.55
C GLY A 100 7.70 -8.20 -4.55
N CYS A 101 7.56 -6.93 -4.16
CA CYS A 101 6.49 -6.50 -3.28
C CYS A 101 5.15 -6.54 -4.05
N PRO A 102 4.12 -7.22 -3.55
CA PRO A 102 2.91 -7.48 -4.32
C PRO A 102 1.91 -6.31 -4.41
N PHE A 103 2.29 -5.11 -3.94
CA PHE A 103 1.54 -3.84 -3.87
C PHE A 103 0.01 -3.92 -4.02
#